data_AF-A0AAD7MRM7-F1
#
_entry.id   AF-A0AAD7MRM7-F1
#
_cell.length_a   1.000
_cell.length_b   1.000
_cell.length_c   1.000
_cell.angle_alpha   90.00
_cell.angle_beta   90.00
_cell.angle_gamma   90.00
#
_symmetry.space_group_name_H-M   'P 1'
#
loop_
_entity.id
_entity.type
_entity.pdbx_description
1 polymer ?
#
loop_
_entity_poly.entity_id
_entity_poly.type
_entity_poly.pdbx_seq_one_letter_code
_entity_poly.pdbx_strand_id
1 'polypeptide(L)'
;MAQVSAALKPATIEEWGKVRRVDSDEGDTMRAWSLGTTAEDSRDATYVRYEMLEDKHMRKRKREPEFELKTYYGQLTHIYRVHFPQKCKAMHIEDETTYILAAIRNYIHFYSRYGGLDVIDITSVQCLIGRVKDLSDDWAIIDRSGSLAHWSSNSLKSPGLRLSVL
;
A
#
# COMPACT_ATOMS: atom_id res chain seq x y z
N MET A 1 20.69 -11.85 -7.89
CA MET A 1 19.78 -12.11 -9.02
C MET A 1 19.46 -13.60 -9.22
N ALA A 2 20.44 -14.51 -9.27
CA ALA A 2 20.19 -15.95 -9.53
C ALA A 2 19.28 -16.65 -8.49
N GLN A 3 19.38 -16.28 -7.21
CA GLN A 3 18.57 -16.88 -6.14
C GLN A 3 17.09 -16.44 -6.16
N VAL A 4 16.82 -15.17 -6.49
CA VAL A 4 15.43 -14.64 -6.60
C VAL A 4 14.72 -15.28 -7.79
N SER A 5 15.39 -15.39 -8.94
CA SER A 5 14.82 -16.07 -10.11
C SER A 5 14.48 -17.52 -9.82
N ALA A 6 15.36 -18.27 -9.13
CA ALA A 6 15.07 -19.64 -8.72
C ALA A 6 13.89 -19.74 -7.76
N ALA A 7 13.74 -18.77 -6.86
CA ALA A 7 12.66 -18.70 -5.88
C ALA A 7 11.29 -18.36 -6.50
N LEU A 8 11.27 -17.59 -7.59
CA LEU A 8 10.05 -17.25 -8.32
C LEU A 8 9.57 -18.35 -9.27
N LYS A 9 10.44 -19.29 -9.69
CA LYS A 9 10.05 -20.40 -10.59
C LYS A 9 8.83 -21.21 -10.11
N PRO A 10 8.74 -21.62 -8.83
CA PRO A 10 7.56 -22.32 -8.32
C PRO A 10 6.43 -21.36 -7.92
N ALA A 11 6.67 -20.05 -7.90
CA ALA A 11 5.67 -19.08 -7.45
C ALA A 11 4.66 -18.81 -8.56
N THR A 12 3.42 -18.56 -8.15
CA THR A 12 2.37 -18.05 -9.04
C THR A 12 2.18 -16.56 -8.75
N ILE A 13 2.13 -15.75 -9.80
CA ILE A 13 1.91 -14.31 -9.71
C ILE A 13 0.64 -13.99 -10.48
N GLU A 14 -0.32 -13.38 -9.80
CA GLU A 14 -1.57 -12.91 -10.38
C GLU A 14 -1.67 -11.40 -10.18
N GLU A 15 -2.16 -10.68 -11.18
CA GLU A 15 -2.53 -9.27 -11.03
C GLU A 15 -4.03 -9.15 -10.76
N TRP A 16 -4.40 -8.35 -9.78
CA TRP A 16 -5.79 -8.17 -9.35
C TRP A 16 -6.21 -6.70 -9.46
N GLY A 17 -7.47 -6.48 -9.83
CA GLY A 17 -8.01 -5.13 -10.00
C GLY A 17 -8.50 -4.50 -8.70
N LYS A 18 -8.83 -5.31 -7.69
CA LYS A 18 -9.43 -4.86 -6.43
C LYS A 18 -8.90 -5.66 -5.26
N VAL A 19 -8.86 -5.01 -4.10
CA VAL A 19 -8.60 -5.65 -2.81
C VAL A 19 -9.51 -5.03 -1.76
N ARG A 20 -10.04 -5.86 -0.86
CA ARG A 20 -10.89 -5.39 0.24
C ARG A 20 -10.18 -5.63 1.56
N ARG A 21 -10.16 -4.57 2.37
CA ARG A 21 -9.75 -4.64 3.76
C ARG A 21 -10.86 -5.31 4.58
N VAL A 22 -10.55 -6.36 5.36
CA VAL A 22 -11.56 -7.19 6.07
C VAL A 22 -11.39 -7.20 7.59
N ASP A 23 -10.46 -6.42 8.12
CA ASP A 23 -10.18 -6.26 9.56
C ASP A 23 -10.95 -5.09 10.20
N SER A 24 -11.77 -4.36 9.46
CA SER A 24 -12.70 -3.35 9.96
C SER A 24 -14.11 -3.57 9.42
N ASP A 25 -15.13 -3.21 10.21
CA ASP A 25 -16.54 -3.27 9.80
C ASP A 25 -16.85 -2.36 8.59
N GLU A 26 -16.01 -1.34 8.37
CA GLU A 26 -16.15 -0.34 7.29
C GLU A 26 -15.50 -0.79 5.96
N GLY A 27 -14.58 -1.76 5.99
CA GLY A 27 -14.12 -2.57 4.86
C GLY A 27 -13.80 -1.82 3.54
N ASP A 28 -12.80 -0.94 3.56
CA ASP A 28 -12.38 -0.19 2.36
C ASP A 28 -12.05 -1.15 1.19
N THR A 29 -12.68 -0.91 0.04
CA THR A 29 -12.39 -1.62 -1.21
C THR A 29 -11.55 -0.73 -2.10
N MET A 30 -10.27 -1.05 -2.19
CA MET A 30 -9.29 -0.33 -2.99
C MET A 30 -9.24 -0.90 -4.41
N ARG A 31 -8.91 -0.05 -5.38
CA ARG A 31 -8.82 -0.42 -6.79
C ARG A 31 -7.42 -0.11 -7.34
N ALA A 32 -6.87 -1.03 -8.11
CA ALA A 32 -5.70 -0.77 -8.95
C ALA A 32 -6.11 0.11 -10.14
N TRP A 33 -5.33 1.15 -10.42
CA TRP A 33 -5.53 1.99 -11.60
C TRP A 33 -5.42 1.19 -12.91
N SER A 34 -4.49 0.24 -13.02
CA SER A 34 -4.17 -0.50 -14.25
C SER A 34 -5.35 -1.32 -14.81
N LEU A 35 -6.21 -1.84 -13.93
CA LEU A 35 -7.28 -2.78 -14.27
C LEU A 35 -8.68 -2.20 -14.03
N GLY A 36 -8.78 -0.89 -13.78
CA GLY A 36 -10.04 -0.21 -13.51
C GLY A 36 -10.59 0.56 -14.71
N THR A 37 -11.90 0.50 -14.94
CA THR A 37 -12.61 1.44 -15.83
C THR A 37 -13.06 2.66 -15.04
N THR A 38 -12.75 3.88 -15.47
CA THR A 38 -13.31 5.11 -14.89
C THR A 38 -14.77 5.24 -15.31
N ALA A 39 -15.69 5.30 -14.35
CA ALA A 39 -17.04 5.82 -14.59
C ALA A 39 -17.04 7.31 -14.24
N GLU A 40 -17.71 8.15 -15.04
CA GLU A 40 -17.74 9.62 -14.87
C GLU A 40 -18.18 10.06 -13.46
N ASP A 41 -19.02 9.26 -12.79
CA ASP A 41 -19.56 9.54 -11.45
C ASP A 41 -18.90 8.70 -10.34
N SER A 42 -17.80 7.99 -10.64
CA SER A 42 -17.11 7.17 -9.64
C SER A 42 -16.10 7.98 -8.83
N ARG A 43 -16.19 7.87 -7.49
CA ARG A 43 -15.13 8.32 -6.59
C ARG A 43 -13.84 7.55 -6.93
N ASP A 44 -12.73 8.27 -7.07
CA ASP A 44 -11.45 7.67 -7.45
C ASP A 44 -10.83 6.89 -6.28
N ALA A 45 -11.20 5.62 -6.17
CA ALA A 45 -10.71 4.67 -5.16
C ALA A 45 -9.32 4.09 -5.48
N THR A 46 -8.51 4.83 -6.25
CA THR A 46 -7.12 4.43 -6.56
C THR A 46 -6.10 5.16 -5.69
N TYR A 47 -6.50 6.19 -4.93
CA TYR A 47 -5.58 6.93 -4.08
C TYR A 47 -5.58 6.40 -2.65
N VAL A 48 -4.38 6.21 -2.10
CA VAL A 48 -4.18 5.56 -0.81
C VAL A 48 -3.15 6.30 0.06
N ARG A 49 -3.32 6.19 1.37
CA ARG A 49 -2.31 6.52 2.37
C ARG A 49 -1.61 5.22 2.80
N TYR A 50 -0.29 5.24 2.86
CA TYR A 50 0.51 4.08 3.25
C TYR A 50 1.64 4.49 4.17
N GLU A 51 2.14 3.54 4.95
CA GLU A 51 3.24 3.78 5.89
C GLU A 51 4.44 2.90 5.58
N MET A 52 5.63 3.48 5.61
CA MET A 52 6.89 2.78 5.36
C MET A 52 7.93 3.17 6.40
N LEU A 53 8.82 2.23 6.70
CA LEU A 53 10.01 2.50 7.50
C LEU A 53 11.08 3.16 6.62
N GLU A 54 11.45 4.40 6.93
CA GLU A 54 12.57 5.09 6.32
C GLU A 54 13.78 5.08 7.26
N ASP A 55 14.97 4.79 6.74
CA ASP A 55 16.20 4.95 7.50
C ASP A 55 16.59 6.44 7.61
N LYS A 56 16.59 6.98 8.83
CA LYS A 56 17.05 8.34 9.15
C LYS A 56 18.47 8.61 8.69
N HIS A 57 19.27 7.56 8.51
CA HIS A 57 20.67 7.63 8.15
C HIS A 57 20.95 7.16 6.72
N MET A 58 19.95 7.13 5.84
CA MET A 58 20.09 6.70 4.43
C MET A 58 21.23 7.44 3.68
N ARG A 59 21.46 8.72 4.02
CA ARG A 59 22.56 9.54 3.43
C ARG A 59 23.92 9.35 4.12
N LYS A 60 23.97 8.65 5.26
CA LYS A 60 25.15 8.42 6.11
C LYS A 60 25.49 6.93 6.20
N ARG A 61 26.01 6.37 5.11
CA ARG A 61 26.32 4.92 4.94
C ARG A 61 27.16 4.24 6.04
N LYS A 62 27.89 4.99 6.87
CA LYS A 62 28.75 4.45 7.94
C LYS A 62 28.07 4.38 9.32
N ARG A 63 26.83 4.86 9.43
CA ARG A 63 26.07 4.85 10.68
C ARG A 63 25.10 3.67 10.64
N GLU A 64 24.92 3.03 11.79
CA GLU A 64 23.91 1.99 11.96
C GLU A 64 22.53 2.54 11.54
N PRO A 65 21.74 1.78 10.76
CA PRO A 65 20.41 2.21 10.33
C PRO A 65 19.50 2.51 11.52
N GLU A 66 18.75 3.60 11.46
CA GLU A 66 17.72 3.94 12.44
C GLU A 66 16.41 4.20 11.70
N PHE A 67 15.46 3.27 11.83
CA PHE A 67 14.22 3.31 11.08
C PHE A 67 13.14 4.15 11.79
N GLU A 68 12.47 5.01 11.04
CA GLU A 68 11.26 5.73 11.45
C GLU A 68 10.08 5.39 10.55
N LEU A 69 8.91 5.18 11.15
CA LEU A 69 7.68 4.99 10.40
C LEU A 69 7.22 6.34 9.84
N LYS A 70 7.00 6.41 8.54
CA LYS A 70 6.56 7.61 7.83
C LYS A 70 5.34 7.33 6.99
N THR A 71 4.46 8.32 6.95
CA THR A 71 3.25 8.32 6.15
C THR A 71 3.53 8.91 4.77
N TYR A 72 3.07 8.21 3.74
CA TYR A 72 3.12 8.60 2.35
C TYR A 72 1.74 8.48 1.72
N TYR A 73 1.61 9.11 0.55
CA TYR A 73 0.38 9.14 -0.22
C TYR A 73 0.72 8.90 -1.67
N GLY A 74 -0.18 8.22 -2.38
CA GLY A 74 0.08 7.85 -3.75
C GLY A 74 -1.11 7.21 -4.43
N GLN A 75 -0.92 6.87 -5.68
CA GLN A 75 -1.91 6.15 -6.48
C GLN A 75 -1.54 4.67 -6.54
N LEU A 76 -2.44 3.80 -6.08
CA LEU A 76 -2.37 2.37 -6.25
C LEU A 76 -2.52 2.02 -7.74
N THR A 77 -1.40 1.64 -8.34
CA THR A 77 -1.32 1.35 -9.78
C THR A 77 -1.60 -0.11 -10.09
N HIS A 78 -1.00 -1.03 -9.34
CA HIS A 78 -1.13 -2.47 -9.51
C HIS A 78 -1.26 -3.17 -8.16
N ILE A 79 -1.96 -4.31 -8.14
CA ILE A 79 -2.02 -5.22 -6.99
C ILE A 79 -1.56 -6.59 -7.49
N TYR A 80 -0.52 -7.15 -6.87
CA TYR A 80 0.00 -8.47 -7.21
C TYR A 80 -0.22 -9.43 -6.07
N ARG A 81 -0.85 -10.57 -6.34
CA ARG A 81 -0.85 -11.72 -5.44
C ARG A 81 0.28 -12.65 -5.84
N VAL A 82 1.25 -12.81 -4.95
CA VAL A 82 2.39 -13.72 -5.14
C VAL A 82 2.21 -14.90 -4.19
N HIS A 83 1.93 -16.07 -4.74
CA HIS A 83 1.72 -17.29 -3.98
C HIS A 83 2.89 -18.25 -4.14
N PHE A 84 3.50 -18.63 -3.02
CA PHE A 84 4.59 -19.58 -2.92
C PHE A 84 4.06 -20.93 -2.40
N PRO A 85 3.90 -21.94 -3.26
CA PRO A 85 3.33 -23.23 -2.86
C PRO A 85 4.33 -24.10 -2.06
N GLN A 86 5.60 -23.71 -1.99
CA GLN A 86 6.66 -24.48 -1.36
C GLN A 86 7.61 -23.57 -0.60
N LYS A 87 8.25 -24.16 0.43
CA LYS A 87 9.29 -23.51 1.23
C LYS A 87 10.40 -22.98 0.33
N CYS A 88 10.77 -21.72 0.50
CA CYS A 88 11.88 -21.10 -0.22
C CYS A 88 12.90 -20.54 0.76
N LYS A 89 13.95 -21.32 1.05
CA LYS A 89 15.03 -20.92 1.97
C LYS A 89 15.72 -19.61 1.57
N ALA A 90 15.88 -19.37 0.26
CA ALA A 90 16.54 -18.16 -0.24
C ALA A 90 15.74 -16.87 0.05
N MET A 91 14.44 -16.98 0.32
CA MET A 91 13.57 -15.85 0.68
C MET A 91 13.02 -15.98 2.10
N HIS A 92 13.60 -16.85 2.92
CA HIS A 92 13.13 -17.13 4.29
C HIS A 92 11.64 -17.51 4.36
N ILE A 93 11.12 -18.13 3.31
CA ILE A 93 9.75 -18.65 3.27
C ILE A 93 9.79 -20.06 3.83
N GLU A 94 9.33 -20.22 5.06
CA GLU A 94 9.39 -21.50 5.76
C GLU A 94 8.22 -22.40 5.46
N ASP A 95 7.07 -21.89 5.02
CA ASP A 95 5.86 -22.67 4.71
C ASP A 95 5.17 -22.11 3.46
N GLU A 96 4.04 -22.69 3.05
CA GLU A 96 3.20 -22.14 1.99
C GLU A 96 2.72 -20.74 2.38
N THR A 97 3.09 -19.73 1.59
CA THR A 97 2.87 -18.32 1.93
C THR A 97 2.35 -17.55 0.73
N THR A 98 1.38 -16.66 0.97
CA THR A 98 0.88 -15.71 -0.03
C THR A 98 1.20 -14.30 0.42
N TYR A 99 1.85 -13.54 -0.44
CA TYR A 99 2.05 -12.10 -0.29
C TYR A 99 1.12 -11.35 -1.23
N ILE A 100 0.59 -10.23 -0.78
CA ILE A 100 -0.14 -9.31 -1.64
C ILE A 100 0.66 -8.01 -1.66
N LEU A 101 1.13 -7.63 -2.84
CA LEU A 101 1.97 -6.47 -3.04
C LEU A 101 1.18 -5.35 -3.72
N ALA A 102 1.36 -4.13 -3.23
CA ALA A 102 0.80 -2.92 -3.79
C ALA A 102 1.91 -2.17 -4.53
N ALA A 103 1.71 -1.90 -5.82
CA ALA A 103 2.56 -0.99 -6.56
C ALA A 103 1.94 0.41 -6.51
N ILE A 104 2.56 1.33 -5.80
CA ILE A 104 2.04 2.67 -5.54
C ILE A 104 2.95 3.69 -6.19
N ARG A 105 2.39 4.50 -7.08
CA ARG A 105 3.09 5.64 -7.64
C ARG A 105 2.99 6.79 -6.66
N ASN A 106 4.12 7.20 -6.10
CA ASN A 106 4.13 8.19 -5.04
C ASN A 106 3.56 9.54 -5.53
N TYR A 107 2.91 10.25 -4.61
CA TYR A 107 2.40 11.59 -4.81
C TYR A 107 2.99 12.51 -3.73
N ILE A 108 3.77 13.50 -4.15
CA ILE A 108 4.34 14.49 -3.22
C ILE A 108 3.38 15.67 -3.16
N HIS A 109 2.76 15.90 -2.00
CA HIS A 109 1.67 16.86 -1.76
C HIS A 109 1.86 18.31 -2.27
N PHE A 110 3.07 18.72 -2.60
CA PHE A 110 3.38 20.09 -3.05
C PHE A 110 3.92 20.18 -4.47
N TYR A 111 4.13 19.04 -5.13
CA TYR A 111 4.54 18.99 -6.51
C TYR A 111 3.53 18.12 -7.24
N SER A 112 2.85 18.70 -8.23
CA SER A 112 1.97 18.01 -9.18
C SER A 112 2.72 17.01 -10.09
N ARG A 113 3.77 16.37 -9.56
CA ARG A 113 4.61 15.38 -10.22
C ARG A 113 4.52 14.08 -9.44
N TYR A 114 4.08 13.04 -10.13
CA TYR A 114 4.25 11.68 -9.65
C TYR A 114 5.73 11.37 -9.46
N GLY A 115 6.11 10.85 -8.29
CA GLY A 115 7.47 10.38 -8.03
C GLY A 115 7.66 8.92 -8.41
N GLY A 116 8.56 8.24 -7.68
CA GLY A 116 8.93 6.85 -7.91
C GLY A 116 7.78 5.86 -7.69
N LEU A 117 8.00 4.63 -8.14
CA LEU A 117 7.11 3.50 -7.90
C LEU A 117 7.59 2.75 -6.65
N ASP A 118 6.78 2.72 -5.61
CA ASP A 118 7.01 1.92 -4.41
C ASP A 118 6.27 0.59 -4.56
N VAL A 119 6.96 -0.52 -4.31
CA VAL A 119 6.32 -1.85 -4.23
C VAL A 119 6.40 -2.32 -2.79
N ILE A 120 5.25 -2.33 -2.12
CA ILE A 120 5.15 -2.60 -0.69
C ILE A 120 4.17 -3.74 -0.42
N ASP A 121 4.24 -4.32 0.77
CA ASP A 121 3.17 -5.21 1.23
C ASP A 121 1.86 -4.40 1.37
N ILE A 122 0.76 -4.94 0.87
CA ILE A 122 -0.54 -4.24 0.87
C ILE A 122 -1.02 -3.92 2.29
N THR A 123 -0.55 -4.64 3.32
CA THR A 123 -0.88 -4.36 4.73
C THR A 123 -0.28 -3.05 5.23
N SER A 124 0.72 -2.50 4.53
CA SER A 124 1.25 -1.15 4.77
C SER A 124 0.29 -0.05 4.31
N VAL A 125 -0.71 -0.38 3.49
CA VAL A 125 -1.75 0.56 3.06
C VAL A 125 -2.78 0.73 4.17
N GLN A 126 -2.93 1.96 4.63
CA GLN A 126 -3.78 2.29 5.78
C GLN A 126 -5.23 2.54 5.36
N CYS A 127 -5.45 3.29 4.29
CA CYS A 127 -6.80 3.68 3.89
C CYS A 127 -6.86 4.26 2.48
N LEU A 128 -8.08 4.38 1.97
CA LEU A 128 -8.39 5.22 0.82
C LEU A 128 -8.37 6.70 1.21
N ILE A 129 -7.87 7.53 0.30
CA ILE A 129 -7.92 9.00 0.43
C ILE A 129 -8.71 9.60 -0.73
N GLY A 130 -9.46 10.66 -0.44
CA GLY A 130 -10.05 11.52 -1.46
C GLY A 130 -9.04 12.61 -1.88
N ARG A 131 -9.19 13.10 -3.11
CA ARG A 131 -8.51 14.32 -3.57
C ARG A 131 -9.56 15.30 -4.09
N VAL A 132 -9.45 16.55 -3.67
CA VAL A 132 -10.34 17.63 -4.12
C VAL A 132 -9.46 18.77 -4.62
N LYS A 133 -9.79 19.33 -5.78
CA LYS A 133 -9.16 20.56 -6.24
C LYS A 133 -9.69 21.73 -5.44
N ASP A 134 -8.80 22.52 -4.87
CA ASP A 134 -9.13 23.81 -4.28
C ASP A 134 -9.34 24.86 -5.38
N LEU A 135 -9.92 26.00 -5.02
CA LEU A 135 -10.14 27.16 -5.86
C LEU A 135 -8.84 27.76 -6.42
N SER A 136 -7.68 27.43 -5.82
CA SER A 136 -6.34 27.79 -6.30
C SER A 136 -5.74 26.83 -7.33
N ASP A 137 -6.47 25.78 -7.76
CA ASP A 137 -6.00 24.66 -8.60
C ASP A 137 -4.96 23.75 -7.92
N ASP A 138 -4.78 23.88 -6.60
CA ASP A 138 -4.04 22.94 -5.76
C ASP A 138 -4.90 21.73 -5.36
N TRP A 139 -4.28 20.60 -5.03
CA TRP A 139 -4.99 19.40 -4.59
C TRP A 139 -4.95 19.23 -3.08
N ALA A 140 -6.11 19.32 -2.43
CA ALA A 140 -6.28 18.93 -1.04
C ALA A 140 -6.52 17.41 -0.92
N ILE A 141 -5.91 16.78 0.08
CA ILE A 141 -6.13 15.37 0.41
C ILE A 141 -7.15 15.29 1.55
N ILE A 142 -8.20 14.50 1.34
CA ILE A 142 -9.20 14.16 2.34
C ILE A 142 -8.90 12.74 2.83
N ASP A 143 -8.34 12.66 4.01
CA ASP A 143 -8.11 11.40 4.70
C ASP A 143 -9.27 11.12 5.66
N ARG A 144 -9.94 9.97 5.49
CA ARG A 144 -11.05 9.55 6.36
C ARG A 144 -10.61 8.66 7.52
N SER A 145 -9.31 8.38 7.66
CA SER A 145 -8.78 7.38 8.60
C SER A 145 -8.33 7.93 9.96
N GLY A 146 -8.94 9.03 10.41
CA GLY A 146 -8.70 9.62 11.73
C GLY A 146 -9.96 9.65 12.59
N SER A 147 -9.79 9.83 13.91
CA SER A 147 -10.86 10.05 14.90
C SER A 147 -11.75 11.27 14.63
N LEU A 148 -11.50 12.03 13.56
CA LEU A 148 -12.45 13.04 13.06
C LEU A 148 -13.63 12.42 12.30
N ALA A 149 -13.58 11.11 11.98
CA ALA A 149 -14.74 10.33 11.53
C ALA A 149 -15.51 9.68 12.69
N HIS A 150 -14.92 9.60 13.90
CA HIS A 150 -15.55 9.07 15.12
C HIS A 150 -14.95 9.71 16.37
N TRP A 151 -15.70 10.56 17.07
CA TRP A 151 -15.36 10.93 18.46
C TRP A 151 -15.47 9.68 19.35
N SER A 152 -14.34 9.14 19.79
CA SER A 152 -14.21 8.52 21.11
C SER A 152 -12.73 8.44 21.54
N SER A 153 -12.52 8.62 22.83
CA SER A 153 -11.22 8.72 23.49
C SER A 153 -10.53 7.35 23.66
N ASN A 154 -9.25 7.32 23.30
CA ASN A 154 -8.15 6.48 23.83
C ASN A 154 -8.18 4.95 23.68
N SER A 155 -7.01 4.46 23.20
CA SER A 155 -6.21 3.33 23.71
C SER A 155 -5.92 2.21 22.71
N LEU A 156 -4.70 2.29 22.16
CA LEU A 156 -3.79 1.21 21.74
C LEU A 156 -4.29 -0.24 21.90
N LYS A 157 -4.36 -0.96 20.77
CA LYS A 157 -3.89 -2.33 20.53
C LYS A 157 -4.10 -2.66 19.05
N SER A 158 -3.02 -2.98 18.33
CA SER A 158 -3.07 -3.42 16.93
C SER A 158 -3.33 -4.93 16.86
N PRO A 159 -4.50 -5.41 16.38
CA PRO A 159 -4.66 -6.80 15.99
C PRO A 159 -4.11 -6.99 14.58
N GLY A 160 -3.58 -8.19 14.28
CA GLY A 160 -3.05 -8.51 12.95
C GLY A 160 -4.08 -8.29 11.84
N LEU A 161 -3.73 -7.44 10.87
CA LEU A 161 -4.58 -7.10 9.73
C LEU A 161 -4.82 -8.34 8.86
N ARG A 162 -6.07 -8.57 8.47
CA ARG A 162 -6.48 -9.58 7.47
C ARG A 162 -7.03 -8.86 6.25
N LEU A 163 -6.63 -9.30 5.06
CA LEU A 163 -7.04 -8.74 3.78
C LEU A 163 -7.53 -9.87 2.85
N SER A 164 -8.52 -9.57 2.01
CA SER A 164 -8.99 -10.51 0.98
C SER A 164 -8.99 -9.85 -0.39
N VAL A 165 -8.71 -10.65 -1.42
CA VAL A 165 -8.75 -10.23 -2.82
C VAL A 165 -10.14 -10.59 -3.37
N LEU A 166 -10.73 -9.71 -4.19
CA LEU A 166 -12.09 -9.82 -4.74
C LEU A 166 -12.09 -10.00 -6.25
#